data_AF-A0A1M5B6G4-F1
#
_entry.id   AF-A0A1M5B6G4-F1
#
_cell.length_a   1.000
_cell.length_b   1.000
_cell.length_c   1.000
_cell.angle_alpha   90.00
_cell.angle_beta   90.00
_cell.angle_gamma   90.00
#
_symmetry.space_group_name_H-M   'P 1'
#
loop_
_entity.id
_entity.type
_entity.pdbx_description
1 polymer ?
#
loop_
_entity_poly.entity_id
_entity_poly.type
_entity_poly.pdbx_seq_one_letter_code
_entity_poly.pdbx_strand_id
1 'polypeptide(L)'
;MFELMQTQEALTFGFDIGIASVGWCVLGENRIVDLGVRCFDAAETADKGESLNLARRTARLMRRRLRRRVWRLTKLARLLKRAGLIADVAVLKQPPGKGCKTPNVWQLRVQGLDRKLEPEEWARVLYHIVKHRGFHWLSRAEEKKAEADKKEGGKVKQGLSDTQRRMAEKGYRSAAEMVLAEFPDAQRNKAGDYSKALSRALLADELALLFQRQRELGNPHAGEELEIAILGKGDRKSGLLWEQKPPLAGADLLKMLGRCTLECRGGPDGKGEYRAPKASFTAERHVWLTRLNNLRIVVDGVTRPLNEEERRIALPLPYQQAGDLSYKQLRAALTKAGHGGFQFAGLAEDKEKDTLVKLPAWQTLRKTLKEAGLEPEWRGMASAALDGDARLLDDIAYVLSVFKDGAEVEAELRKLSLPGGEKMIEALAGISFDKFHNLSLKALRKIVPHMEAGLRYDEACQEAGYHHSQPNQKGSGKTKYLPPFYAGRDKDGRMVFAEGLDVPKNPVVLRALNQARKVLNALVRRYGSPSFVHIEMARDLSAPSRLVWNGPPDDVSLGGCKNNSSPRLWG
;
A
#
# COMPACT_ATOMS: atom_id res chain seq x y z
N MET A 1 62.69 9.62 -32.35
CA MET A 1 61.24 9.52 -32.61
C MET A 1 60.57 9.19 -31.28
N PHE A 2 60.44 10.20 -30.41
CA PHE A 2 59.75 10.08 -29.13
C PHE A 2 58.46 10.89 -29.28
N GLU A 3 57.35 10.19 -29.50
CA GLU A 3 56.02 10.78 -29.36
C GLU A 3 55.86 11.22 -27.90
N LEU A 4 55.88 12.53 -27.67
CA LEU A 4 55.45 13.14 -26.41
C LEU A 4 54.01 12.71 -26.16
N MET A 5 53.82 11.70 -25.30
CA MET A 5 52.52 11.41 -24.69
C MET A 5 52.11 12.68 -23.93
N GLN A 6 51.26 13.51 -24.54
CA GLN A 6 50.56 14.57 -23.83
C GLN A 6 49.78 13.91 -22.69
N THR A 7 50.22 14.12 -21.46
CA THR A 7 49.47 13.74 -20.27
C THR A 7 48.13 14.49 -20.32
N GLN A 8 47.05 13.76 -20.52
CA GLN A 8 45.70 14.30 -20.51
C GLN A 8 45.48 14.98 -19.15
N GLU A 9 45.22 16.29 -19.15
CA GLU A 9 44.91 17.06 -17.94
C GLU A 9 43.79 16.35 -17.16
N ALA A 10 43.94 16.18 -15.84
CA ALA A 10 42.94 15.52 -15.02
C ALA A 10 41.67 16.40 -14.96
N LEU A 11 40.57 15.91 -15.54
CA LEU A 11 39.32 16.67 -15.61
C LEU A 11 38.32 16.22 -14.55
N THR A 12 37.64 17.19 -13.94
CA THR A 12 36.50 16.97 -13.04
C THR A 12 35.22 17.50 -13.68
N PHE A 13 34.17 16.70 -13.71
CA PHE A 13 32.86 17.14 -14.19
C PHE A 13 31.92 17.41 -13.01
N GLY A 14 31.41 18.63 -12.90
CA GLY A 14 30.40 19.02 -11.90
C GLY A 14 28.99 19.00 -12.50
N PHE A 15 28.01 18.57 -11.71
CA PHE A 15 26.59 18.53 -12.09
C PHE A 15 25.68 19.05 -10.99
N ASP A 16 24.81 19.99 -11.35
CA ASP A 16 23.59 20.36 -10.62
C ASP A 16 22.39 19.83 -11.41
N ILE A 17 21.63 18.91 -10.81
CA ILE A 17 20.54 18.18 -11.47
C ILE A 17 19.20 18.62 -10.88
N GLY A 18 18.57 19.59 -11.54
CA GLY A 18 17.23 20.06 -11.23
C GLY A 18 16.12 19.23 -11.89
N ILE A 19 14.87 19.61 -11.59
CA ILE A 19 13.66 18.98 -12.14
C ILE A 19 13.47 19.25 -13.64
N ALA A 20 14.02 20.37 -14.14
CA ALA A 20 13.87 20.88 -15.51
C ALA A 20 15.18 21.40 -16.13
N SER A 21 16.30 21.25 -15.41
CA SER A 21 17.61 21.73 -15.85
C SER A 21 18.71 20.76 -15.39
N VAL A 22 19.79 20.68 -16.16
CA VAL A 22 21.05 20.11 -15.72
C VAL A 22 22.14 21.16 -15.96
N GLY A 23 22.59 21.81 -14.89
CA GLY A 23 23.80 22.60 -14.90
C GLY A 23 25.02 21.68 -14.92
N TRP A 24 26.03 22.01 -15.72
CA TRP A 24 27.27 21.24 -15.78
C TRP A 24 28.48 22.15 -15.95
N CYS A 25 29.62 21.71 -15.41
CA CYS A 25 30.91 22.34 -15.63
C CYS A 25 32.00 21.29 -15.84
N VAL A 26 33.02 21.65 -16.60
CA VAL A 26 34.25 20.90 -16.77
C VAL A 26 35.37 21.73 -16.15
N LEU A 27 36.02 21.17 -15.14
CA LEU A 27 37.10 21.81 -14.41
C LEU A 27 38.41 21.09 -14.73
N GLY A 28 39.43 21.87 -15.10
CA GLY A 28 40.82 21.46 -15.07
C GLY A 28 41.41 21.74 -13.68
N GLU A 29 42.73 21.62 -13.54
CA GLU A 29 43.38 21.77 -12.22
C GLU A 29 43.20 23.19 -11.64
N ASN A 30 43.42 24.21 -12.47
CA ASN A 30 43.42 25.61 -12.04
C ASN A 30 42.52 26.50 -12.93
N ARG A 31 41.60 25.90 -13.69
CA ARG A 31 40.75 26.64 -14.64
C ARG A 31 39.40 25.97 -14.87
N ILE A 32 38.43 26.79 -15.25
CA ILE A 32 37.17 26.31 -15.84
C ILE A 32 37.42 26.07 -17.33
N VAL A 33 37.23 24.84 -17.79
CA VAL A 33 37.42 24.45 -19.19
C VAL A 33 36.18 24.74 -20.02
N ASP A 34 35.01 24.40 -19.49
CA ASP A 34 33.72 24.62 -20.14
C ASP A 34 32.59 24.60 -19.11
N LEU A 35 31.45 25.21 -19.42
CA LEU A 35 30.24 25.16 -18.60
C LEU A 35 28.99 25.32 -19.46
N GLY A 36 27.87 24.83 -18.96
CA GLY A 36 26.60 25.05 -19.63
C GLY A 36 25.41 24.58 -18.83
N VAL A 37 24.23 24.85 -19.38
CA VAL A 37 22.96 24.43 -18.79
C VAL A 37 22.13 23.74 -19.85
N ARG A 38 21.65 22.54 -19.55
CA ARG A 38 20.68 21.81 -20.37
C ARG A 38 19.29 21.98 -19.78
N CYS A 39 18.48 22.86 -20.36
CA CYS A 39 17.05 22.99 -20.03
C CYS A 39 16.21 21.94 -20.76
N PHE A 40 15.16 21.45 -20.11
CA PHE A 40 14.20 20.51 -20.67
C PHE A 40 12.84 20.63 -19.97
N ASP A 41 11.76 20.27 -20.66
CA ASP A 41 10.42 20.36 -20.07
C ASP A 41 10.28 19.44 -18.86
N ALA A 42 9.74 19.97 -17.76
CA ALA A 42 9.33 19.17 -16.62
C ALA A 42 8.25 18.15 -17.03
N ALA A 43 8.21 16.98 -16.37
CA ALA A 43 7.20 15.94 -16.66
C ALA A 43 5.89 16.15 -15.89
N GLU A 44 5.45 17.41 -15.81
CA GLU A 44 4.33 17.90 -14.98
C GLU A 44 3.38 18.79 -15.79
N THR A 45 2.17 19.02 -15.28
CA THR A 45 1.21 19.95 -15.91
C THR A 45 1.57 21.39 -15.57
N ALA A 46 1.45 22.28 -16.56
CA ALA A 46 1.82 23.70 -16.42
C ALA A 46 0.96 24.46 -15.39
N ASP A 47 -0.26 24.00 -15.13
CA ASP A 47 -1.27 24.67 -14.30
C ASP A 47 -1.23 24.26 -12.82
N LYS A 48 -0.83 23.03 -12.51
CA LYS A 48 -0.97 22.43 -11.16
C LYS A 48 0.29 21.74 -10.63
N GLY A 49 1.35 21.63 -11.43
CA GLY A 49 2.55 20.85 -11.07
C GLY A 49 2.25 19.37 -10.87
N GLU A 50 1.11 18.86 -11.35
CA GLU A 50 0.77 17.45 -11.23
C GLU A 50 1.52 16.62 -12.27
N SER A 51 1.96 15.41 -11.94
CA SER A 51 2.59 14.53 -12.93
C SER A 51 1.66 14.29 -14.14
N LEU A 52 2.18 14.43 -15.36
CA LEU A 52 1.42 14.14 -16.61
C LEU A 52 0.82 12.71 -16.62
N ASN A 53 1.49 11.77 -15.96
CA ASN A 53 1.02 10.40 -15.82
C ASN A 53 -0.22 10.27 -14.92
N LEU A 54 -0.39 11.15 -13.93
CA LEU A 54 -1.58 11.19 -13.07
C LEU A 54 -2.81 11.57 -13.88
N ALA A 55 -2.76 12.68 -14.62
CA ALA A 55 -3.87 13.13 -15.48
C ALA A 55 -4.27 12.05 -16.51
N ARG A 56 -3.28 11.48 -17.22
CA ARG A 56 -3.51 10.37 -18.16
C ARG A 56 -4.16 9.16 -17.49
N ARG A 57 -3.70 8.79 -16.28
CA ARG A 57 -4.23 7.67 -15.51
C ARG A 57 -5.68 7.93 -15.09
N THR A 58 -6.00 9.11 -14.58
CA THR A 58 -7.35 9.51 -14.16
C THR A 58 -8.34 9.45 -15.33
N ALA A 59 -7.99 10.05 -16.47
CA ALA A 59 -8.84 10.01 -17.66
C ALA A 59 -9.05 8.56 -18.18
N ARG A 60 -8.00 7.73 -18.16
CA ARG A 60 -8.10 6.30 -18.52
C ARG A 60 -9.03 5.54 -17.59
N LEU A 61 -8.96 5.78 -16.28
CA LEU A 61 -9.83 5.15 -15.28
C LEU A 61 -11.30 5.55 -15.50
N MET A 62 -11.57 6.84 -15.76
CA MET A 62 -12.91 7.32 -16.08
C MET A 62 -13.49 6.64 -17.33
N ARG A 63 -12.72 6.56 -18.43
CA ARG A 63 -13.14 5.87 -19.67
C ARG A 63 -13.46 4.40 -19.43
N ARG A 64 -12.59 3.68 -18.69
CA ARG A 64 -12.81 2.27 -18.33
C ARG A 64 -14.08 2.10 -17.50
N ARG A 65 -14.32 2.96 -16.50
CA ARG A 65 -15.51 2.94 -15.64
C ARG A 65 -16.78 3.15 -16.45
N LEU A 66 -16.82 4.18 -17.30
CA LEU A 66 -17.98 4.48 -18.14
C LEU A 66 -18.27 3.35 -19.13
N ARG A 67 -17.25 2.87 -19.84
CA ARG A 67 -17.39 1.74 -20.78
C ARG A 67 -17.95 0.50 -20.09
N ARG A 68 -17.43 0.13 -18.91
CA ARG A 68 -17.91 -1.03 -18.14
C ARG A 68 -19.36 -0.85 -17.65
N ARG A 69 -19.74 0.36 -17.24
CA ARG A 69 -21.13 0.67 -16.88
C ARG A 69 -22.05 0.48 -18.07
N VAL A 70 -21.72 1.08 -19.22
CA VAL A 70 -22.50 0.95 -20.45
C VAL A 70 -22.63 -0.52 -20.84
N TRP A 71 -21.52 -1.26 -20.86
CA TRP A 71 -21.53 -2.69 -21.20
C TRP A 71 -22.41 -3.53 -20.26
N ARG A 72 -22.34 -3.31 -18.94
CA ARG A 72 -23.21 -3.99 -17.97
C ARG A 72 -24.69 -3.70 -18.26
N LEU A 73 -25.04 -2.44 -18.53
CA LEU A 73 -26.42 -2.06 -18.84
C LEU A 73 -26.88 -2.61 -20.20
N THR A 74 -25.97 -2.79 -21.16
CA THR A 74 -26.24 -3.51 -22.41
C THR A 74 -26.52 -4.99 -22.15
N LYS A 75 -25.73 -5.66 -21.30
CA LYS A 75 -25.99 -7.05 -20.89
C LYS A 75 -27.36 -7.17 -20.22
N LEU A 76 -27.69 -6.26 -19.29
CA LEU A 76 -28.99 -6.24 -18.63
C LEU A 76 -30.12 -6.06 -19.65
N ALA A 77 -30.05 -5.05 -20.52
CA ALA A 77 -31.11 -4.81 -21.51
C ALA A 77 -31.34 -6.03 -22.43
N ARG A 78 -30.26 -6.72 -22.84
CA ARG A 78 -30.35 -7.96 -23.61
C ARG A 78 -30.96 -9.10 -22.80
N LEU A 79 -30.63 -9.22 -21.52
CA LEU A 79 -31.21 -10.20 -20.62
C LEU A 79 -32.72 -9.98 -20.46
N LEU A 80 -33.16 -8.73 -20.19
CA LEU A 80 -34.57 -8.40 -20.05
C LEU A 80 -35.36 -8.68 -21.33
N LYS A 81 -34.77 -8.40 -22.51
CA LYS A 81 -35.39 -8.74 -23.81
C LYS A 81 -35.54 -10.25 -24.00
N ARG A 82 -34.51 -11.04 -23.69
CA ARG A 82 -34.56 -12.51 -23.81
C ARG A 82 -35.55 -13.15 -22.85
N ALA A 83 -35.71 -12.58 -21.65
CA ALA A 83 -36.70 -13.00 -20.66
C ALA A 83 -38.14 -12.57 -21.03
N GLY A 84 -38.36 -11.96 -22.21
CA GLY A 84 -39.67 -11.50 -22.67
C GLY A 84 -40.22 -10.28 -21.93
N LEU A 85 -39.48 -9.68 -20.98
CA LEU A 85 -39.95 -8.55 -20.17
C LEU A 85 -40.12 -7.27 -21.01
N ILE A 86 -39.29 -7.09 -22.04
CA ILE A 86 -39.36 -5.95 -22.95
C ILE A 86 -39.20 -6.40 -24.40
N ALA A 87 -39.96 -5.81 -25.33
CA ALA A 87 -39.81 -6.06 -26.76
C ALA A 87 -38.60 -5.30 -27.35
N ASP A 88 -38.37 -4.07 -26.89
CA ASP A 88 -37.30 -3.19 -27.35
C ASP A 88 -36.50 -2.59 -26.19
N VAL A 89 -35.17 -2.64 -26.33
CA VAL A 89 -34.20 -2.01 -25.42
C VAL A 89 -34.26 -0.48 -25.45
N ALA A 90 -34.84 0.12 -26.49
CA ALA A 90 -35.02 1.57 -26.60
C ALA A 90 -35.82 2.15 -25.42
N VAL A 91 -36.78 1.39 -24.87
CA VAL A 91 -37.59 1.77 -23.71
C VAL A 91 -36.72 2.17 -22.51
N LEU A 92 -35.57 1.52 -22.33
CA LEU A 92 -34.64 1.78 -21.23
C LEU A 92 -33.68 2.96 -21.49
N LYS A 93 -33.52 3.37 -22.75
CA LYS A 93 -32.66 4.49 -23.15
C LYS A 93 -33.38 5.84 -23.04
N GLN A 94 -34.69 5.84 -23.17
CA GLN A 94 -35.50 7.04 -23.05
C GLN A 94 -35.71 7.36 -21.56
N PRO A 95 -35.29 8.56 -21.08
CA PRO A 95 -35.65 9.01 -19.75
C PRO A 95 -37.18 9.10 -19.66
N PRO A 96 -37.80 8.80 -18.51
CA PRO A 96 -39.23 9.04 -18.32
C PRO A 96 -39.48 10.55 -18.46
N GLY A 97 -40.04 10.96 -19.59
CA GLY A 97 -40.39 12.35 -19.89
C GLY A 97 -41.72 12.76 -19.25
N LYS A 98 -42.10 14.04 -19.40
CA LYS A 98 -43.47 14.49 -19.08
C LYS A 98 -44.48 13.64 -19.87
N GLY A 99 -45.43 13.01 -19.18
CA GLY A 99 -46.46 12.15 -19.79
C GLY A 99 -46.13 10.66 -19.85
N CYS A 100 -44.96 10.22 -19.38
CA CYS A 100 -44.67 8.79 -19.25
C CYS A 100 -45.51 8.17 -18.11
N LYS A 101 -46.11 6.99 -18.32
CA LYS A 101 -46.85 6.23 -17.28
C LYS A 101 -45.99 5.81 -16.08
N THR A 102 -44.69 6.10 -16.10
CA THR A 102 -43.71 5.76 -15.06
C THR A 102 -43.15 7.00 -14.35
N PRO A 103 -43.97 7.74 -13.59
CA PRO A 103 -43.49 8.90 -12.85
C PRO A 103 -42.58 8.45 -11.70
N ASN A 104 -41.31 8.87 -11.75
CA ASN A 104 -40.26 8.62 -10.74
C ASN A 104 -39.94 7.14 -10.41
N VAL A 105 -38.78 6.65 -10.87
CA VAL A 105 -38.33 5.27 -10.63
C VAL A 105 -38.05 4.96 -9.15
N TRP A 106 -37.77 5.95 -8.30
CA TRP A 106 -37.68 5.72 -6.85
C TRP A 106 -39.04 5.37 -6.26
N GLN A 107 -40.11 6.05 -6.68
CA GLN A 107 -41.47 5.74 -6.25
C GLN A 107 -41.91 4.36 -6.75
N LEU A 108 -41.59 4.01 -8.01
CA LEU A 108 -41.86 2.66 -8.54
C LEU A 108 -41.17 1.55 -7.73
N ARG A 109 -39.96 1.79 -7.24
CA ARG A 109 -39.26 0.83 -6.37
C ARG A 109 -40.00 0.60 -5.05
N VAL A 110 -40.63 1.62 -4.48
CA VAL A 110 -41.46 1.45 -3.28
C VAL A 110 -42.79 0.79 -3.62
N GLN A 111 -43.48 1.26 -4.67
CA GLN A 111 -44.76 0.69 -5.12
C GLN A 111 -44.64 -0.79 -5.50
N GLY A 112 -43.49 -1.22 -6.04
CA GLY A 112 -43.24 -2.63 -6.37
C GLY A 112 -43.19 -3.57 -5.17
N LEU A 113 -43.21 -3.06 -3.93
CA LEU A 113 -43.37 -3.87 -2.73
C LEU A 113 -44.84 -4.20 -2.45
N ASP A 114 -45.75 -3.36 -2.92
CA ASP A 114 -47.16 -3.33 -2.50
C ASP A 114 -48.13 -3.63 -3.66
N ARG A 115 -47.71 -3.45 -4.93
CA ARG A 115 -48.51 -3.78 -6.12
C ARG A 115 -47.70 -4.44 -7.22
N LYS A 116 -48.37 -5.21 -8.09
CA LYS A 116 -47.76 -5.75 -9.31
C LYS A 116 -47.31 -4.59 -10.20
N LEU A 117 -46.07 -4.64 -10.68
CA LEU A 117 -45.53 -3.68 -11.63
C LEU A 117 -45.77 -4.16 -13.07
N GLU A 118 -46.09 -3.22 -13.94
CA GLU A 118 -46.19 -3.49 -15.38
C GLU A 118 -44.80 -3.83 -15.96
N PRO A 119 -44.74 -4.56 -17.10
CA PRO A 119 -43.46 -5.01 -17.67
C PRO A 119 -42.42 -3.88 -17.85
N GLU A 120 -42.85 -2.71 -18.33
CA GLU A 120 -41.99 -1.55 -18.48
C GLU A 120 -41.54 -0.96 -17.13
N GLU A 121 -42.44 -0.87 -16.15
CA GLU A 121 -42.12 -0.38 -14.80
C GLU A 121 -41.05 -1.27 -14.15
N TRP A 122 -41.24 -2.59 -14.23
CA TRP A 122 -40.33 -3.57 -13.68
C TRP A 122 -38.96 -3.49 -14.35
N ALA A 123 -38.92 -3.40 -15.68
CA ALA A 123 -37.69 -3.24 -16.43
C ALA A 123 -36.93 -1.96 -16.04
N ARG A 124 -37.63 -0.84 -15.83
CA ARG A 124 -37.04 0.44 -15.40
C ARG A 124 -36.49 0.36 -13.97
N VAL A 125 -37.19 -0.31 -13.05
CA VAL A 125 -36.73 -0.56 -11.68
C VAL A 125 -35.42 -1.36 -11.67
N LEU A 126 -35.39 -2.51 -12.35
CA LEU A 126 -34.20 -3.35 -12.47
C LEU A 126 -33.02 -2.59 -13.09
N TYR A 127 -33.29 -1.84 -14.17
CA TYR A 127 -32.27 -1.03 -14.84
C TYR A 127 -31.71 0.07 -13.94
N HIS A 128 -32.56 0.74 -13.16
CA HIS A 128 -32.16 1.80 -12.26
C HIS A 128 -31.23 1.29 -11.16
N ILE A 129 -31.57 0.18 -10.49
CA ILE A 129 -30.75 -0.41 -9.43
C ILE A 129 -29.38 -0.84 -9.98
N VAL A 130 -29.32 -1.53 -11.12
CA VAL A 130 -28.03 -2.00 -11.71
C VAL A 130 -27.17 -0.85 -12.24
N LYS A 131 -27.78 0.25 -12.68
CA LYS A 131 -27.09 1.48 -13.09
C LYS A 131 -26.49 2.19 -11.87
N HIS A 132 -27.23 2.24 -10.77
CA HIS A 132 -26.91 2.95 -9.54
C HIS A 132 -26.59 2.01 -8.36
N ARG A 133 -25.84 0.94 -8.65
CA ARG A 133 -25.56 -0.21 -7.78
C ARG A 133 -24.71 0.03 -6.51
N GLY A 134 -24.61 1.26 -6.02
CA GLY A 134 -23.91 1.56 -4.76
C GLY A 134 -22.41 1.21 -4.70
N PHE A 135 -21.84 1.47 -3.53
CA PHE A 135 -20.46 1.12 -3.19
C PHE A 135 -20.36 -0.31 -2.65
N HIS A 136 -19.28 -1.02 -2.96
CA HIS A 136 -19.07 -2.40 -2.53
C HIS A 136 -17.63 -2.60 -2.07
N TRP A 137 -17.48 -3.11 -0.85
CA TRP A 137 -16.22 -3.61 -0.30
C TRP A 137 -15.83 -4.91 -1.00
N LEU A 138 -14.60 -5.00 -1.51
CA LEU A 138 -14.15 -6.16 -2.28
C LEU A 138 -13.66 -7.31 -1.39
N SER A 139 -13.30 -7.01 -0.16
CA SER A 139 -12.88 -8.00 0.83
C SER A 139 -13.49 -7.67 2.19
N ARG A 140 -13.66 -8.71 3.01
CA ARG A 140 -14.11 -8.58 4.41
C ARG A 140 -13.14 -7.71 5.22
N ALA A 141 -11.85 -7.78 4.90
CA ALA A 141 -10.83 -6.94 5.53
C ALA A 141 -11.03 -5.44 5.25
N GLU A 142 -11.36 -5.05 4.00
CA GLU A 142 -11.67 -3.65 3.68
C GLU A 142 -12.92 -3.15 4.42
N GLU A 143 -13.95 -4.00 4.51
CA GLU A 143 -15.19 -3.70 5.21
C GLU A 143 -14.95 -3.51 6.72
N LYS A 144 -14.31 -4.48 7.39
CA LYS A 144 -13.95 -4.38 8.83
C LYS A 144 -13.10 -3.16 9.13
N LYS A 145 -12.11 -2.85 8.28
CA LYS A 145 -11.27 -1.66 8.44
C LYS A 145 -12.09 -0.37 8.33
N ALA A 146 -13.04 -0.32 7.40
CA ALA A 146 -13.93 0.82 7.27
C ALA A 146 -14.85 1.01 8.49
N GLU A 147 -15.30 -0.06 9.13
CA GLU A 147 -16.13 -0.02 10.34
C GLU A 147 -15.35 0.40 11.60
N ALA A 148 -14.06 0.08 11.68
CA ALA A 148 -13.20 0.51 12.77
C ALA A 148 -12.85 2.01 12.70
N ASP A 149 -12.65 2.54 11.49
CA ASP A 149 -12.21 3.93 11.24
C ASP A 149 -13.37 4.97 11.29
N LYS A 150 -14.29 4.90 12.26
CA LYS A 150 -15.51 5.75 12.28
C LYS A 150 -15.23 7.27 12.35
N LYS A 151 -14.10 7.69 12.92
CA LYS A 151 -13.74 9.12 13.08
C LYS A 151 -12.86 9.69 11.95
N GLU A 152 -12.17 8.84 11.19
CA GLU A 152 -11.25 9.24 10.10
C GLU A 152 -11.69 8.78 8.70
N GLY A 153 -12.80 8.05 8.60
CA GLY A 153 -13.32 7.57 7.34
C GLY A 153 -13.77 8.72 6.41
N GLY A 154 -13.18 8.82 5.22
CA GLY A 154 -13.56 9.84 4.24
C GLY A 154 -15.08 9.88 3.95
N LYS A 155 -15.60 11.03 3.49
CA LYS A 155 -17.04 11.36 3.37
C LYS A 155 -17.96 10.24 2.84
N VAL A 156 -17.48 9.39 1.93
CA VAL A 156 -18.23 8.23 1.41
C VAL A 156 -18.51 7.19 2.49
N LYS A 157 -17.52 6.84 3.32
CA LYS A 157 -17.66 5.85 4.41
C LYS A 157 -18.70 6.31 5.43
N GLN A 158 -18.66 7.59 5.79
CA GLN A 158 -19.62 8.20 6.69
C GLN A 158 -21.04 8.13 6.12
N GLY A 159 -21.25 8.47 4.85
CA GLY A 159 -22.56 8.37 4.20
C GLY A 159 -23.10 6.93 4.12
N LEU A 160 -22.22 5.94 3.87
CA LEU A 160 -22.60 4.53 3.88
C LEU A 160 -23.03 4.06 5.28
N SER A 161 -22.28 4.44 6.32
CA SER A 161 -22.64 4.12 7.70
C SER A 161 -23.92 4.83 8.16
N ASP A 162 -24.13 6.08 7.73
CA ASP A 162 -25.32 6.85 8.10
C ASP A 162 -26.60 6.26 7.46
N THR A 163 -26.56 5.94 6.17
CA THR A 163 -27.72 5.32 5.50
C THR A 163 -28.04 3.94 6.06
N GLN A 164 -27.03 3.13 6.39
CA GLN A 164 -27.24 1.85 7.05
C GLN A 164 -27.82 2.00 8.46
N ARG A 165 -27.37 2.99 9.22
CA ARG A 165 -27.95 3.34 10.53
C ARG A 165 -29.42 3.73 10.41
N ARG A 166 -29.77 4.63 9.48
CA ARG A 166 -31.17 5.07 9.26
C ARG A 166 -32.08 3.92 8.88
N MET A 167 -31.62 3.01 8.00
CA MET A 167 -32.34 1.78 7.66
C MET A 167 -32.71 0.97 8.91
N ALA A 168 -31.74 0.77 9.81
CA ALA A 168 -31.93 -0.03 11.03
C ALA A 168 -32.79 0.68 12.09
N GLU A 169 -32.49 1.96 12.40
CA GLU A 169 -33.17 2.71 13.46
C GLU A 169 -34.64 3.00 13.14
N LYS A 170 -34.98 3.21 11.86
CA LYS A 170 -36.34 3.57 11.43
C LYS A 170 -37.11 2.43 10.77
N GLY A 171 -36.50 1.24 10.65
CA GLY A 171 -37.17 0.03 10.18
C GLY A 171 -37.68 0.09 8.73
N TYR A 172 -36.95 0.77 7.83
CA TYR A 172 -37.33 0.83 6.41
C TYR A 172 -37.23 -0.54 5.73
N ARG A 173 -38.18 -0.88 4.85
CA ARG A 173 -38.19 -2.16 4.13
C ARG A 173 -37.16 -2.19 3.00
N SER A 174 -36.89 -1.03 2.39
CA SER A 174 -35.99 -0.91 1.24
C SER A 174 -35.19 0.38 1.24
N ALA A 175 -34.05 0.39 0.53
CA ALA A 175 -33.26 1.61 0.38
C ALA A 175 -34.01 2.70 -0.40
N ALA A 176 -34.91 2.36 -1.33
CA ALA A 176 -35.77 3.32 -2.01
C ALA A 176 -36.73 4.04 -1.06
N GLU A 177 -37.37 3.28 -0.15
CA GLU A 177 -38.30 3.82 0.84
C GLU A 177 -37.58 4.79 1.79
N MET A 178 -36.41 4.39 2.31
CA MET A 178 -35.55 5.27 3.10
C MET A 178 -35.16 6.52 2.31
N VAL A 179 -34.72 6.39 1.05
CA VAL A 179 -34.29 7.55 0.25
C VAL A 179 -35.42 8.54 0.00
N LEU A 180 -36.65 8.07 -0.24
CA LEU A 180 -37.80 8.95 -0.44
C LEU A 180 -38.22 9.65 0.85
N ALA A 181 -38.20 8.95 1.98
CA ALA A 181 -38.56 9.49 3.28
C ALA A 181 -37.52 10.49 3.82
N GLU A 182 -36.23 10.15 3.74
CA GLU A 182 -35.15 10.96 4.31
C GLU A 182 -34.68 12.08 3.37
N PHE A 183 -34.90 11.94 2.06
CA PHE A 183 -34.43 12.89 1.05
C PHE A 183 -35.53 13.21 0.02
N PRO A 184 -36.66 13.81 0.44
CA PRO A 184 -37.83 14.06 -0.43
C PRO A 184 -37.52 15.01 -1.60
N ASP A 185 -36.69 16.02 -1.39
CA ASP A 185 -36.40 17.04 -2.41
C ASP A 185 -35.35 16.59 -3.44
N ALA A 186 -34.46 15.68 -3.05
CA ALA A 186 -33.35 15.25 -3.91
C ALA A 186 -32.83 13.86 -3.53
N GLN A 187 -33.13 12.85 -4.34
CA GLN A 187 -32.70 11.47 -4.09
C GLN A 187 -31.27 11.15 -4.57
N ARG A 188 -30.54 12.15 -5.11
CA ARG A 188 -29.17 11.99 -5.62
C ARG A 188 -28.19 12.94 -4.94
N ASN A 189 -26.97 12.47 -4.76
CA ASN A 189 -25.86 13.28 -4.25
C ASN A 189 -25.50 14.42 -5.21
N LYS A 190 -25.15 15.58 -4.65
CA LYS A 190 -24.53 16.71 -5.36
C LYS A 190 -23.01 16.64 -5.23
N ALA A 191 -22.28 17.47 -5.99
CA ALA A 191 -20.83 17.51 -5.93
C ALA A 191 -20.35 17.83 -4.50
N GLY A 192 -19.43 17.03 -3.96
CA GLY A 192 -18.88 17.20 -2.61
C GLY A 192 -19.73 16.63 -1.46
N ASP A 193 -20.96 16.20 -1.74
CA ASP A 193 -21.89 15.58 -0.79
C ASP A 193 -21.99 14.06 -1.05
N TYR A 194 -21.93 13.29 0.03
CA TYR A 194 -22.03 11.83 0.01
C TYR A 194 -23.04 11.28 1.04
N SER A 195 -23.87 12.14 1.63
CA SER A 195 -24.89 11.77 2.62
C SER A 195 -25.86 10.68 2.15
N LYS A 196 -26.12 10.58 0.84
CA LYS A 196 -27.06 9.62 0.22
C LYS A 196 -26.33 8.45 -0.43
N ALA A 197 -25.08 8.20 -0.03
CA ALA A 197 -24.31 7.07 -0.54
C ALA A 197 -24.92 5.76 -0.03
N LEU A 198 -25.32 4.88 -0.93
CA LEU A 198 -25.87 3.57 -0.61
C LEU A 198 -24.83 2.47 -0.80
N SER A 199 -24.83 1.50 0.12
CA SER A 199 -24.07 0.27 -0.07
C SER A 199 -24.74 -0.61 -1.12
N ARG A 200 -23.94 -1.42 -1.82
CA ARG A 200 -24.47 -2.38 -2.78
C ARG A 200 -25.25 -3.50 -2.08
N ALA A 201 -24.89 -3.83 -0.84
CA ALA A 201 -25.62 -4.78 -0.02
C ALA A 201 -27.06 -4.32 0.22
N LEU A 202 -27.27 -3.07 0.67
CA LEU A 202 -28.63 -2.53 0.86
C LEU A 202 -29.47 -2.56 -0.44
N LEU A 203 -28.85 -2.27 -1.58
CA LEU A 203 -29.52 -2.35 -2.88
C LEU A 203 -29.78 -3.78 -3.35
N ALA A 204 -28.97 -4.73 -2.91
CA ALA A 204 -29.15 -6.15 -3.19
C ALA A 204 -30.30 -6.72 -2.35
N ASP A 205 -30.37 -6.33 -1.07
CA ASP A 205 -31.45 -6.70 -0.16
C ASP A 205 -32.80 -6.15 -0.68
N GLU A 206 -32.82 -4.88 -1.11
CA GLU A 206 -33.99 -4.31 -1.77
C GLU A 206 -34.36 -5.07 -3.06
N LEU A 207 -33.38 -5.43 -3.88
CA LEU A 207 -33.64 -6.14 -5.13
C LEU A 207 -34.21 -7.53 -4.88
N ALA A 208 -33.69 -8.26 -3.89
CA ALA A 208 -34.20 -9.55 -3.45
C ALA A 208 -35.65 -9.43 -2.97
N LEU A 209 -35.93 -8.45 -2.11
CA LEU A 209 -37.27 -8.17 -1.61
C LEU A 209 -38.24 -7.84 -2.76
N LEU A 210 -37.81 -7.05 -3.74
CA LEU A 210 -38.63 -6.73 -4.91
C LEU A 210 -38.96 -7.97 -5.75
N PHE A 211 -37.99 -8.85 -6.01
CA PHE A 211 -38.25 -10.10 -6.72
C PHE A 211 -39.23 -10.99 -5.95
N GLN A 212 -39.04 -11.14 -4.64
CA GLN A 212 -39.94 -11.87 -3.77
C GLN A 212 -41.37 -11.31 -3.84
N ARG A 213 -41.56 -10.01 -3.59
CA ARG A 213 -42.87 -9.38 -3.58
C ARG A 213 -43.55 -9.44 -4.96
N GLN A 214 -42.80 -9.21 -6.04
CA GLN A 214 -43.34 -9.31 -7.39
C GLN A 214 -43.77 -10.75 -7.75
N ARG A 215 -43.09 -11.78 -7.26
CA ARG A 215 -43.56 -13.18 -7.39
C ARG A 215 -44.87 -13.40 -6.65
N GLU A 216 -44.94 -12.98 -5.38
CA GLU A 216 -46.14 -13.11 -4.55
C GLU A 216 -47.35 -12.37 -5.16
N LEU A 217 -47.10 -11.26 -5.86
CA LEU A 217 -48.10 -10.46 -6.58
C LEU A 217 -48.40 -10.98 -8.00
N GLY A 218 -47.89 -12.15 -8.38
CA GLY A 218 -48.19 -12.80 -9.66
C GLY A 218 -47.51 -12.19 -10.89
N ASN A 219 -46.33 -11.56 -10.74
CA ASN A 219 -45.56 -11.06 -11.87
C ASN A 219 -44.84 -12.21 -12.60
N PRO A 220 -45.17 -12.51 -13.87
CA PRO A 220 -44.56 -13.62 -14.61
C PRO A 220 -43.07 -13.43 -14.89
N HIS A 221 -42.56 -12.20 -14.77
CA HIS A 221 -41.16 -11.86 -15.01
C HIS A 221 -40.36 -11.64 -13.72
N ALA A 222 -40.80 -12.25 -12.60
CA ALA A 222 -40.08 -12.26 -11.34
C ALA A 222 -39.49 -13.65 -10.98
N GLY A 223 -39.37 -14.54 -11.96
CA GLY A 223 -38.82 -15.89 -11.77
C GLY A 223 -37.37 -15.93 -11.27
N GLU A 224 -36.99 -17.05 -10.63
CA GLU A 224 -35.68 -17.23 -10.00
C GLU A 224 -34.50 -17.13 -10.98
N GLU A 225 -34.68 -17.60 -12.22
CA GLU A 225 -33.61 -17.55 -13.23
C GLU A 225 -33.18 -16.09 -13.52
N LEU A 226 -34.16 -15.19 -13.66
CA LEU A 226 -33.89 -13.78 -13.89
C LEU A 226 -33.29 -13.11 -12.65
N GLU A 227 -33.79 -13.46 -11.47
CA GLU A 227 -33.24 -12.99 -10.19
C GLU A 227 -31.77 -13.40 -10.06
N ILE A 228 -31.42 -14.67 -10.24
CA ILE A 228 -30.04 -15.17 -10.16
C ILE A 228 -29.15 -14.48 -11.19
N ALA A 229 -29.62 -14.26 -12.41
CA ALA A 229 -28.84 -13.59 -13.44
C ALA A 229 -28.53 -12.11 -13.11
N ILE A 230 -29.42 -11.42 -12.37
CA ILE A 230 -29.25 -10.01 -12.02
C ILE A 230 -28.60 -9.84 -10.64
N LEU A 231 -29.14 -10.47 -9.61
CA LEU A 231 -28.75 -10.37 -8.20
C LEU A 231 -27.62 -11.34 -7.81
N GLY A 232 -27.56 -12.51 -8.45
CA GLY A 232 -26.63 -13.58 -8.07
C GLY A 232 -27.23 -14.59 -7.08
N LYS A 233 -26.42 -15.55 -6.63
CA LYS A 233 -26.83 -16.66 -5.74
C LYS A 233 -26.64 -16.36 -4.24
N GLY A 234 -26.70 -15.09 -3.85
CA GLY A 234 -26.39 -14.67 -2.46
C GLY A 234 -24.89 -14.61 -2.11
N ASP A 235 -24.00 -14.87 -3.07
CA ASP A 235 -22.53 -14.88 -2.89
C ASP A 235 -21.88 -13.48 -2.90
N ARG A 236 -22.68 -12.42 -3.13
CA ARG A 236 -22.24 -11.03 -3.34
C ARG A 236 -21.14 -10.87 -4.42
N LYS A 237 -21.09 -11.80 -5.39
CA LYS A 237 -20.05 -11.87 -6.44
C LYS A 237 -20.64 -12.09 -7.83
N SER A 238 -21.56 -13.04 -7.94
CA SER A 238 -22.28 -13.40 -9.16
C SER A 238 -23.38 -12.40 -9.51
N GLY A 239 -23.94 -12.50 -10.71
CA GLY A 239 -25.00 -11.61 -11.17
C GLY A 239 -24.50 -10.23 -11.63
N LEU A 240 -25.31 -9.58 -12.48
CA LEU A 240 -24.97 -8.29 -13.07
C LEU A 240 -24.78 -7.19 -12.02
N LEU A 241 -25.49 -7.25 -10.89
CA LEU A 241 -25.37 -6.28 -9.81
C LEU A 241 -23.94 -6.27 -9.25
N TRP A 242 -23.37 -7.44 -8.95
CA TRP A 242 -22.07 -7.55 -8.29
C TRP A 242 -20.89 -7.52 -9.26
N GLU A 243 -21.05 -7.98 -10.50
CA GLU A 243 -19.95 -8.14 -11.49
C GLU A 243 -19.05 -6.90 -11.56
N GLN A 244 -17.80 -7.03 -11.12
CA GLN A 244 -16.76 -6.03 -11.23
C GLN A 244 -15.39 -6.69 -11.37
N LYS A 245 -14.48 -6.06 -12.11
CA LYS A 245 -13.10 -6.54 -12.15
C LYS A 245 -12.43 -6.25 -10.81
N PRO A 246 -11.62 -7.19 -10.27
CA PRO A 246 -10.83 -6.93 -9.09
C PRO A 246 -9.90 -5.73 -9.36
N PRO A 247 -9.66 -4.87 -8.36
CA PRO A 247 -8.83 -3.67 -8.52
C PRO A 247 -7.35 -4.03 -8.68
N LEU A 248 -6.92 -5.08 -7.99
CA LEU A 248 -5.56 -5.60 -8.01
C LEU A 248 -5.61 -7.12 -7.73
N ALA A 249 -5.24 -7.92 -8.72
CA ALA A 249 -4.97 -9.35 -8.51
C ALA A 249 -3.55 -9.52 -7.95
N GLY A 250 -3.28 -10.62 -7.25
CA GLY A 250 -1.95 -10.90 -6.70
C GLY A 250 -0.86 -10.86 -7.76
N ALA A 251 -1.13 -11.42 -8.94
CA ALA A 251 -0.21 -11.39 -10.08
C ALA A 251 0.15 -9.97 -10.54
N ASP A 252 -0.77 -9.00 -10.43
CA ASP A 252 -0.49 -7.60 -10.77
C ASP A 252 0.29 -6.88 -9.66
N LEU A 253 0.07 -7.26 -8.38
CA LEU A 253 0.88 -6.75 -7.26
C LEU A 253 2.34 -7.22 -7.40
N LEU A 254 2.57 -8.49 -7.71
CA LEU A 254 3.92 -9.06 -7.85
C LEU A 254 4.74 -8.36 -8.93
N LYS A 255 4.12 -7.91 -10.03
CA LYS A 255 4.79 -7.10 -11.07
C LYS A 255 5.31 -5.75 -10.55
N MET A 256 4.70 -5.23 -9.48
CA MET A 256 5.10 -3.96 -8.87
C MET A 256 6.04 -4.14 -7.69
N LEU A 257 6.08 -5.34 -7.10
CA LEU A 257 6.86 -5.66 -5.93
C LEU A 257 8.37 -5.62 -6.22
N GLY A 258 9.12 -4.95 -5.35
CA GLY A 258 10.58 -4.89 -5.42
C GLY A 258 11.23 -6.24 -5.12
N ARG A 259 12.50 -6.37 -5.51
CA ARG A 259 13.32 -7.56 -5.26
C ARG A 259 14.22 -7.40 -4.04
N CYS A 260 14.60 -8.54 -3.49
CA CYS A 260 15.57 -8.61 -2.40
C CYS A 260 16.92 -8.05 -2.85
N THR A 261 17.55 -7.27 -1.98
CA THR A 261 18.89 -6.72 -2.25
C THR A 261 20.00 -7.76 -2.11
N LEU A 262 19.78 -8.88 -1.40
CA LEU A 262 20.80 -9.92 -1.17
C LEU A 262 20.60 -11.16 -2.07
N GLU A 263 19.36 -11.44 -2.47
CA GLU A 263 18.99 -12.57 -3.32
C GLU A 263 18.58 -12.04 -4.71
N CYS A 264 19.54 -11.39 -5.40
CA CYS A 264 19.32 -10.69 -6.68
C CYS A 264 19.33 -11.61 -7.92
N ARG A 265 19.56 -12.92 -7.74
CA ARG A 265 19.50 -13.95 -8.79
C ARG A 265 18.67 -15.13 -8.28
N GLY A 266 18.02 -15.86 -9.18
CA GLY A 266 17.11 -16.94 -8.80
C GLY A 266 15.70 -16.43 -8.47
N GLY A 267 14.89 -17.18 -7.73
CA GLY A 267 13.49 -16.84 -7.44
C GLY A 267 12.50 -17.32 -8.51
N PRO A 268 11.17 -17.13 -8.30
CA PRO A 268 10.13 -17.81 -9.06
C PRO A 268 10.13 -17.53 -10.57
N ASP A 269 10.69 -16.40 -10.98
CA ASP A 269 10.83 -15.97 -12.38
C ASP A 269 12.30 -15.82 -12.82
N GLY A 270 13.24 -16.30 -12.02
CA GLY A 270 14.68 -16.28 -12.30
C GLY A 270 15.37 -14.91 -12.14
N LYS A 271 14.65 -13.84 -11.77
CA LYS A 271 15.15 -12.44 -11.75
C LYS A 271 15.53 -11.90 -10.36
N GLY A 272 15.47 -12.74 -9.34
CA GLY A 272 15.70 -12.44 -7.93
C GLY A 272 14.48 -12.78 -7.07
N GLU A 273 14.70 -13.00 -5.78
CA GLU A 273 13.61 -13.24 -4.83
C GLU A 273 12.77 -11.99 -4.61
N TYR A 274 11.46 -12.16 -4.42
CA TYR A 274 10.59 -11.06 -4.00
C TYR A 274 10.90 -10.64 -2.57
N ARG A 275 10.72 -9.35 -2.28
CA ARG A 275 10.76 -8.82 -0.92
C ARG A 275 9.72 -9.49 -0.03
N ALA A 276 10.10 -9.80 1.22
CA ALA A 276 9.19 -10.38 2.21
C ALA A 276 8.10 -9.37 2.59
N PRO A 277 6.87 -9.81 2.88
CA PRO A 277 5.91 -8.97 3.59
C PRO A 277 6.48 -8.47 4.92
N LYS A 278 6.23 -7.20 5.27
CA LYS A 278 6.64 -6.70 6.60
C LYS A 278 5.90 -7.40 7.74
N ALA A 279 4.70 -7.91 7.46
CA ALA A 279 3.85 -8.62 8.40
C ALA A 279 4.25 -10.09 8.61
N SER A 280 5.27 -10.60 7.92
CA SER A 280 5.77 -11.95 8.14
C SER A 280 6.45 -12.05 9.50
N PHE A 281 6.30 -13.19 10.18
CA PHE A 281 6.94 -13.43 11.47
C PHE A 281 8.45 -13.21 11.38
N THR A 282 9.11 -13.78 10.37
CA THR A 282 10.57 -13.64 10.22
C THR A 282 10.99 -12.18 10.01
N ALA A 283 10.17 -11.37 9.34
CA ALA A 283 10.46 -9.95 9.13
C ALA A 283 10.29 -9.13 10.43
N GLU A 284 9.23 -9.37 11.19
CA GLU A 284 9.03 -8.75 12.51
C GLU A 284 10.11 -9.19 13.51
N ARG A 285 10.49 -10.48 13.47
CA ARG A 285 11.57 -11.06 14.27
C ARG A 285 12.91 -10.38 13.96
N HIS A 286 13.25 -10.19 12.69
CA HIS A 286 14.43 -9.44 12.27
C HIS A 286 14.44 -8.00 12.82
N VAL A 287 13.30 -7.29 12.76
CA VAL A 287 13.19 -5.94 13.33
C VAL A 287 13.42 -5.94 14.84
N TRP A 288 12.83 -6.90 15.55
CA TRP A 288 13.02 -7.04 17.00
C TRP A 288 14.48 -7.32 17.34
N LEU A 289 15.10 -8.33 16.72
CA LEU A 289 16.49 -8.70 16.96
C LEU A 289 17.46 -7.57 16.63
N THR A 290 17.19 -6.80 15.58
CA THR A 290 17.99 -5.61 15.25
C THR A 290 17.98 -4.61 16.41
N ARG A 291 16.81 -4.35 17.01
CA ARG A 291 16.69 -3.45 18.16
C ARG A 291 17.33 -4.03 19.41
N LEU A 292 17.14 -5.33 19.67
CA LEU A 292 17.70 -6.02 20.82
C LEU A 292 19.24 -6.07 20.79
N ASN A 293 19.84 -6.45 19.66
CA ASN A 293 21.29 -6.63 19.53
C ASN A 293 22.05 -5.30 19.49
N ASN A 294 21.38 -4.23 19.03
CA ASN A 294 21.94 -2.89 19.03
C ASN A 294 21.62 -2.10 20.31
N LEU A 295 20.79 -2.65 21.21
CA LEU A 295 20.50 -2.03 22.49
C LEU A 295 21.79 -1.93 23.31
N ARG A 296 22.00 -0.76 23.92
CA ARG A 296 23.14 -0.50 24.79
C ARG A 296 22.61 0.03 26.12
N ILE A 297 23.19 -0.47 27.21
CA ILE A 297 22.92 -0.02 28.56
C ILE A 297 24.20 0.48 29.21
N VAL A 298 24.07 1.46 30.09
CA VAL A 298 25.13 2.02 30.92
C VAL A 298 24.98 1.43 32.31
N VAL A 299 26.01 0.73 32.78
CA VAL A 299 26.10 0.17 34.13
C VAL A 299 27.42 0.66 34.71
N ASP A 300 27.38 1.32 35.87
CA ASP A 300 28.56 1.89 36.54
C ASP A 300 29.45 2.74 35.60
N GLY A 301 28.81 3.55 34.75
CA GLY A 301 29.48 4.42 33.79
C GLY A 301 30.00 3.71 32.52
N VAL A 302 29.91 2.39 32.43
CA VAL A 302 30.37 1.61 31.27
C VAL A 302 29.20 1.28 30.35
N THR A 303 29.32 1.67 29.08
CA THR A 303 28.34 1.32 28.05
C THR A 303 28.62 -0.08 27.49
N ARG A 304 27.66 -0.98 27.60
CA ARG A 304 27.76 -2.36 27.09
C ARG A 304 26.47 -2.85 26.43
N PRO A 305 26.52 -3.88 25.57
CA PRO A 305 25.31 -4.60 25.15
C PRO A 305 24.67 -5.36 26.32
N LEU A 306 23.45 -5.86 26.09
CA LEU A 306 22.86 -6.86 26.99
C LEU A 306 23.69 -8.14 26.98
N ASN A 307 23.90 -8.73 28.16
CA ASN A 307 24.54 -10.03 28.30
C ASN A 307 23.56 -11.17 27.95
N GLU A 308 24.02 -12.42 28.00
CA GLU A 308 23.20 -13.57 27.59
C GLU A 308 21.94 -13.77 28.45
N GLU A 309 22.03 -13.59 29.76
CA GLU A 309 20.91 -13.72 30.70
C GLU A 309 19.85 -12.62 30.46
N GLU A 310 20.28 -11.37 30.35
CA GLU A 310 19.44 -10.22 30.03
C GLU A 310 18.76 -10.41 28.66
N ARG A 311 19.47 -10.94 27.66
CA ARG A 311 18.91 -11.27 26.34
C ARG A 311 17.85 -12.38 26.45
N ARG A 312 18.10 -13.44 27.24
CA ARG A 312 17.17 -14.54 27.44
C ARG A 312 15.84 -14.06 28.06
N ILE A 313 15.91 -13.08 28.96
CA ILE A 313 14.73 -12.41 29.55
C ILE A 313 14.04 -11.54 28.51
N ALA A 314 14.80 -10.70 27.78
CA ALA A 314 14.24 -9.70 26.87
C ALA A 314 13.59 -10.32 25.62
N LEU A 315 14.22 -11.34 25.03
CA LEU A 315 13.87 -11.90 23.72
C LEU A 315 12.39 -12.33 23.57
N PRO A 316 11.75 -13.02 24.54
CA PRO A 316 10.36 -13.45 24.40
C PRO A 316 9.33 -12.36 24.76
N LEU A 317 9.72 -11.27 25.44
CA LEU A 317 8.77 -10.28 25.99
C LEU A 317 7.76 -9.72 24.98
N PRO A 318 8.16 -9.29 23.76
CA PRO A 318 7.20 -8.75 22.79
C PRO A 318 6.10 -9.74 22.40
N TYR A 319 6.37 -11.05 22.47
CA TYR A 319 5.47 -12.11 22.01
C TYR A 319 4.47 -12.53 23.08
N GLN A 320 4.79 -12.30 24.35
CA GLN A 320 3.98 -12.72 25.50
C GLN A 320 2.83 -11.75 25.80
N GLN A 321 2.98 -10.47 25.47
CA GLN A 321 1.98 -9.43 25.75
C GLN A 321 1.06 -9.12 24.56
N ALA A 322 -0.06 -8.44 24.85
CA ALA A 322 -1.07 -8.08 23.85
C ALA A 322 -0.75 -6.76 23.10
N GLY A 323 0.17 -5.95 23.63
CA GLY A 323 0.52 -4.62 23.11
C GLY A 323 1.99 -4.47 22.73
N ASP A 324 2.35 -3.25 22.35
CA ASP A 324 3.71 -2.86 22.01
C ASP A 324 4.64 -2.97 23.23
N LEU A 325 5.92 -3.31 23.01
CA LEU A 325 6.93 -3.32 24.06
C LEU A 325 7.56 -1.94 24.18
N SER A 326 7.52 -1.35 25.36
CA SER A 326 8.19 -0.09 25.73
C SER A 326 9.51 -0.34 26.46
N TYR A 327 10.38 0.67 26.49
CA TYR A 327 11.63 0.62 27.28
C TYR A 327 11.35 0.40 28.78
N LYS A 328 10.31 1.06 29.31
CA LYS A 328 9.86 0.90 30.70
C LYS A 328 9.50 -0.54 31.03
N GLN A 329 8.80 -1.24 30.14
CA GLN A 329 8.45 -2.64 30.34
C GLN A 329 9.68 -3.56 30.32
N LEU A 330 10.63 -3.31 29.40
CA LEU A 330 11.89 -4.04 29.39
C LEU A 330 12.68 -3.81 30.69
N ARG A 331 12.79 -2.56 31.16
CA ARG A 331 13.42 -2.23 32.44
C ARG A 331 12.78 -2.99 33.59
N ALA A 332 11.44 -2.94 33.69
CA ALA A 332 10.72 -3.63 34.75
C ALA A 332 10.98 -5.15 34.74
N ALA A 333 11.05 -5.77 33.56
CA ALA A 333 11.36 -7.20 33.43
C ALA A 333 12.80 -7.53 33.87
N LEU A 334 13.78 -6.73 33.45
CA LEU A 334 15.19 -6.92 33.82
C LEU A 334 15.43 -6.68 35.32
N THR A 335 14.84 -5.61 35.88
CA THR A 335 14.92 -5.32 37.33
C THR A 335 14.28 -6.43 38.16
N LYS A 336 13.13 -6.96 37.73
CA LYS A 336 12.47 -8.10 38.41
C LYS A 336 13.34 -9.36 38.41
N ALA A 337 14.18 -9.53 37.40
CA ALA A 337 15.10 -10.64 37.28
C ALA A 337 16.46 -10.40 37.97
N GLY A 338 16.63 -9.29 38.70
CA GLY A 338 17.87 -8.98 39.43
C GLY A 338 18.89 -8.14 38.65
N HIS A 339 18.63 -7.79 37.39
CA HIS A 339 19.49 -6.94 36.56
C HIS A 339 19.05 -5.47 36.62
N GLY A 340 18.97 -4.90 37.83
CA GLY A 340 18.65 -3.50 38.07
C GLY A 340 19.84 -2.53 37.85
N GLY A 341 19.65 -1.24 38.13
CA GLY A 341 20.76 -0.29 38.27
C GLY A 341 21.42 0.21 36.97
N PHE A 342 20.74 0.09 35.82
CA PHE A 342 21.29 0.53 34.52
C PHE A 342 20.53 1.72 33.92
N GLN A 343 21.12 2.40 32.95
CA GLN A 343 20.44 3.38 32.08
C GLN A 343 20.50 2.94 30.62
N PHE A 344 19.49 3.25 29.81
CA PHE A 344 19.57 2.98 28.37
C PHE A 344 20.47 4.03 27.69
N ALA A 345 21.50 3.60 26.99
CA ALA A 345 22.42 4.53 26.34
C ALA A 345 21.72 5.30 25.21
N GLY A 346 21.84 6.63 25.22
CA GLY A 346 21.24 7.50 24.22
C GLY A 346 19.72 7.69 24.35
N LEU A 347 19.11 7.23 25.45
CA LEU A 347 17.70 7.45 25.76
C LEU A 347 17.58 8.29 27.04
N ALA A 348 16.89 9.42 26.97
CA ALA A 348 16.57 10.22 28.14
C ALA A 348 15.51 9.52 29.01
N GLU A 349 15.56 9.71 30.34
CA GLU A 349 14.69 9.00 31.30
C GLU A 349 13.20 9.25 31.06
N ASP A 350 12.83 10.45 30.61
CA ASP A 350 11.45 10.81 30.27
C ASP A 350 10.89 10.03 29.06
N LYS A 351 11.78 9.48 28.22
CA LYS A 351 11.44 8.71 27.01
C LYS A 351 11.35 7.21 27.24
N GLU A 352 11.45 6.71 28.47
CA GLU A 352 11.29 5.27 28.72
C GLU A 352 9.87 4.75 28.43
N LYS A 353 8.88 5.65 28.35
CA LYS A 353 7.52 5.31 27.92
C LYS A 353 7.43 5.04 26.41
N ASP A 354 8.45 5.42 25.64
CA ASP A 354 8.48 5.22 24.20
C ASP A 354 8.50 3.73 23.85
N THR A 355 7.93 3.43 22.69
CA THR A 355 7.85 2.07 22.17
C THR A 355 9.23 1.56 21.71
N LEU A 356 9.75 0.57 22.42
CA LEU A 356 10.94 -0.19 22.04
C LEU A 356 10.70 -1.09 20.83
N VAL A 357 9.56 -1.76 20.66
CA VAL A 357 9.25 -2.52 19.43
C VAL A 357 7.74 -2.76 19.26
N LYS A 358 7.30 -2.86 18.00
CA LYS A 358 5.94 -3.21 17.60
C LYS A 358 5.95 -4.49 16.79
N LEU A 359 5.03 -5.41 17.10
CA LEU A 359 4.79 -6.63 16.34
C LEU A 359 3.33 -6.67 15.85
N PRO A 360 2.92 -5.71 15.00
CA PRO A 360 1.53 -5.51 14.65
C PRO A 360 0.89 -6.74 14.00
N ALA A 361 1.63 -7.50 13.19
CA ALA A 361 1.08 -8.69 12.54
C ALA A 361 0.90 -9.83 13.54
N TRP A 362 1.91 -10.09 14.39
CA TRP A 362 1.78 -11.04 15.51
C TRP A 362 0.57 -10.73 16.40
N GLN A 363 0.43 -9.47 16.83
CA GLN A 363 -0.67 -9.03 17.69
C GLN A 363 -2.02 -9.14 16.99
N THR A 364 -2.10 -8.77 15.71
CA THR A 364 -3.33 -8.85 14.91
C THR A 364 -3.77 -10.30 14.74
N LEU A 365 -2.85 -11.19 14.34
CA LEU A 365 -3.14 -12.62 14.18
C LEU A 365 -3.58 -13.24 15.52
N ARG A 366 -2.84 -13.01 16.61
CA ARG A 366 -3.20 -13.47 17.96
C ARG A 366 -4.61 -13.05 18.34
N LYS A 367 -4.93 -11.77 18.18
CA LYS A 367 -6.23 -11.21 18.55
C LYS A 367 -7.35 -11.81 17.71
N THR A 368 -7.21 -11.79 16.39
CA THR A 368 -8.25 -12.28 15.47
C THR A 368 -8.54 -13.77 15.69
N LEU A 369 -7.51 -14.59 15.87
CA LEU A 369 -7.70 -16.02 16.09
C LEU A 369 -8.27 -16.33 17.48
N LYS A 370 -7.88 -15.56 18.50
CA LYS A 370 -8.51 -15.65 19.83
C LYS A 370 -10.00 -15.31 19.78
N GLU A 371 -10.37 -14.21 19.13
CA GLU A 371 -11.77 -13.78 18.97
C GLU A 371 -12.60 -14.80 18.17
N ALA A 372 -11.96 -15.52 17.24
CA ALA A 372 -12.58 -16.62 16.51
C ALA A 372 -12.63 -17.95 17.30
N GLY A 373 -12.09 -18.02 18.52
CA GLY A 373 -11.99 -19.26 19.29
C GLY A 373 -11.07 -20.31 18.65
N LEU A 374 -9.95 -19.85 18.08
CA LEU A 374 -8.86 -20.65 17.48
C LEU A 374 -7.54 -20.48 18.27
N GLU A 375 -7.67 -20.33 19.59
CA GLU A 375 -6.53 -20.10 20.49
C GLU A 375 -5.56 -21.31 20.57
N PRO A 376 -6.00 -22.58 20.55
CA PRO A 376 -5.10 -23.73 20.46
C PRO A 376 -4.26 -23.74 19.18
N GLU A 377 -4.89 -23.49 18.03
CA GLU A 377 -4.23 -23.44 16.72
C GLU A 377 -3.23 -22.30 16.64
N TRP A 378 -3.60 -21.11 17.14
CA TRP A 378 -2.68 -19.99 17.28
C TRP A 378 -1.48 -20.37 18.16
N ARG A 379 -1.70 -20.98 19.33
CA ARG A 379 -0.61 -21.39 20.24
C ARG A 379 0.35 -22.38 19.57
N GLY A 380 -0.19 -23.35 18.81
CA GLY A 380 0.64 -24.29 18.04
C GLY A 380 1.52 -23.58 17.01
N MET A 381 0.94 -22.69 16.18
CA MET A 381 1.70 -21.93 15.18
C MET A 381 2.70 -20.95 15.82
N ALA A 382 2.32 -20.32 16.92
CA ALA A 382 3.16 -19.39 17.67
C ALA A 382 4.37 -20.09 18.29
N SER A 383 4.19 -21.27 18.90
CA SER A 383 5.29 -22.07 19.44
C SER A 383 6.23 -22.50 18.33
N ALA A 384 5.71 -23.11 17.26
CA ALA A 384 6.51 -23.56 16.13
C ALA A 384 7.37 -22.43 15.55
N ALA A 385 6.81 -21.23 15.39
CA ALA A 385 7.55 -20.07 14.89
C ALA A 385 8.66 -19.59 15.84
N LEU A 386 8.39 -19.59 17.14
CA LEU A 386 9.40 -19.23 18.17
C LEU A 386 10.49 -20.30 18.31
N ASP A 387 10.17 -21.56 17.99
CA ASP A 387 11.08 -22.71 17.98
C ASP A 387 11.84 -22.87 16.64
N GLY A 388 11.68 -21.90 15.72
CA GLY A 388 12.45 -21.81 14.46
C GLY A 388 11.69 -22.21 13.19
N ASP A 389 10.47 -22.75 13.29
CA ASP A 389 9.61 -23.04 12.12
C ASP A 389 8.51 -21.98 11.93
N ALA A 390 8.90 -20.85 11.35
CA ALA A 390 7.99 -19.74 11.07
C ALA A 390 7.25 -19.85 9.73
N ARG A 391 7.44 -20.92 8.95
CA ARG A 391 7.01 -20.99 7.55
C ARG A 391 5.51 -20.74 7.37
N LEU A 392 4.69 -21.38 8.20
CA LEU A 392 3.25 -21.25 8.10
C LEU A 392 2.76 -19.81 8.37
N LEU A 393 3.29 -19.15 9.40
CA LEU A 393 2.94 -17.74 9.71
C LEU A 393 3.44 -16.79 8.62
N ASP A 394 4.62 -17.03 8.07
CA ASP A 394 5.14 -16.25 6.95
C ASP A 394 4.28 -16.40 5.68
N ASP A 395 3.83 -17.61 5.38
CA ASP A 395 3.02 -17.91 4.20
C ASP A 395 1.61 -17.32 4.34
N ILE A 396 1.02 -17.39 5.54
CA ILE A 396 -0.22 -16.66 5.86
C ILE A 396 -0.01 -15.15 5.63
N ALA A 397 1.06 -14.57 6.19
CA ALA A 397 1.35 -13.16 6.02
C ALA A 397 1.59 -12.78 4.55
N TYR A 398 2.21 -13.66 3.76
CA TYR A 398 2.38 -13.49 2.32
C TYR A 398 1.04 -13.42 1.61
N VAL A 399 0.15 -14.39 1.85
CA VAL A 399 -1.17 -14.42 1.23
C VAL A 399 -1.95 -13.15 1.55
N LEU A 400 -2.01 -12.77 2.83
CA LEU A 400 -2.73 -11.58 3.31
C LEU A 400 -2.11 -10.25 2.84
N SER A 401 -0.85 -10.25 2.40
CA SER A 401 -0.13 -9.07 1.90
C SER A 401 -0.18 -8.92 0.38
N VAL A 402 -0.15 -10.05 -0.36
CA VAL A 402 -0.10 -10.06 -1.83
C VAL A 402 -1.49 -10.05 -2.44
N PHE A 403 -2.41 -10.84 -1.91
CA PHE A 403 -3.76 -10.97 -2.44
C PHE A 403 -4.72 -10.01 -1.74
N LYS A 404 -5.62 -9.38 -2.51
CA LYS A 404 -6.50 -8.31 -2.03
C LYS A 404 -7.97 -8.53 -2.35
N ASP A 405 -8.25 -9.37 -3.35
CA ASP A 405 -9.60 -9.85 -3.62
C ASP A 405 -9.96 -10.95 -2.62
N GLY A 406 -11.15 -10.89 -2.00
CA GLY A 406 -11.55 -11.86 -0.99
C GLY A 406 -11.59 -13.30 -1.50
N ALA A 407 -12.01 -13.53 -2.75
CA ALA A 407 -12.04 -14.87 -3.32
C ALA A 407 -10.62 -15.41 -3.59
N GLU A 408 -9.74 -14.54 -4.08
CA GLU A 408 -8.33 -14.88 -4.29
C GLU A 408 -7.64 -15.19 -2.96
N VAL A 409 -7.86 -14.37 -1.92
CA VAL A 409 -7.33 -14.62 -0.57
C VAL A 409 -7.78 -15.97 -0.02
N GLU A 410 -9.08 -16.26 -0.04
CA GLU A 410 -9.61 -17.53 0.45
C GLU A 410 -9.06 -18.72 -0.35
N ALA A 411 -8.95 -18.60 -1.68
CA ALA A 411 -8.40 -19.65 -2.53
C ALA A 411 -6.92 -19.93 -2.25
N GLU A 412 -6.12 -18.88 -2.01
CA GLU A 412 -4.70 -19.03 -1.68
C GLU A 412 -4.48 -19.52 -0.24
N LEU A 413 -5.33 -19.11 0.72
CA LEU A 413 -5.32 -19.65 2.08
C LEU A 413 -5.66 -21.15 2.11
N ARG A 414 -6.61 -21.62 1.28
CA ARG A 414 -6.95 -23.05 1.17
C ARG A 414 -5.82 -23.93 0.65
N LYS A 415 -4.83 -23.35 -0.02
CA LYS A 415 -3.62 -24.08 -0.45
C LYS A 415 -2.64 -24.30 0.70
N LEU A 416 -2.77 -23.52 1.77
CA LEU A 416 -1.99 -23.71 2.98
C LEU A 416 -2.68 -24.80 3.82
N SER A 417 -1.91 -25.77 4.34
CA SER A 417 -2.41 -26.80 5.26
C SER A 417 -2.71 -26.20 6.64
N LEU A 418 -3.72 -25.32 6.71
CA LEU A 418 -4.05 -24.54 7.90
C LEU A 418 -4.73 -25.40 8.97
N PRO A 419 -4.28 -25.33 10.23
CA PRO A 419 -5.02 -25.91 11.35
C PRO A 419 -6.37 -25.18 11.51
N GLY A 420 -7.41 -25.91 11.90
CA GLY A 420 -8.77 -25.34 12.08
C GLY A 420 -9.60 -25.16 10.80
N GLY A 421 -9.09 -25.55 9.63
CA GLY A 421 -9.85 -25.66 8.37
C GLY A 421 -10.53 -24.35 7.93
N GLU A 422 -11.79 -24.44 7.49
CA GLU A 422 -12.55 -23.27 6.99
C GLU A 422 -12.74 -22.17 8.03
N LYS A 423 -12.82 -22.52 9.32
CA LYS A 423 -12.96 -21.53 10.41
C LYS A 423 -11.74 -20.61 10.49
N MET A 424 -10.54 -21.17 10.28
CA MET A 424 -9.29 -20.41 10.20
C MET A 424 -9.28 -19.49 8.97
N ILE A 425 -9.68 -20.01 7.81
CA ILE A 425 -9.76 -19.23 6.56
C ILE A 425 -10.71 -18.05 6.72
N GLU A 426 -11.88 -18.26 7.30
CA GLU A 426 -12.86 -17.21 7.57
C GLU A 426 -12.31 -16.12 8.50
N ALA A 427 -11.62 -16.51 9.57
CA ALA A 427 -11.01 -15.56 10.49
C ALA A 427 -9.91 -14.73 9.79
N LEU A 428 -9.02 -15.39 9.06
CA LEU A 428 -7.90 -14.76 8.35
C LEU A 428 -8.35 -13.89 7.16
N ALA A 429 -9.44 -14.23 6.46
CA ALA A 429 -10.00 -13.43 5.38
C ALA A 429 -10.49 -12.03 5.83
N GLY A 430 -10.64 -11.83 7.15
CA GLY A 430 -10.89 -10.54 7.78
C GLY A 430 -9.65 -9.65 7.94
N ILE A 431 -8.46 -10.13 7.60
CA ILE A 431 -7.18 -9.44 7.77
C ILE A 431 -6.63 -9.04 6.39
N SER A 432 -6.00 -7.87 6.30
CA SER A 432 -5.18 -7.52 5.14
C SER A 432 -3.95 -6.74 5.60
N PHE A 433 -2.78 -7.21 5.17
CA PHE A 433 -1.51 -6.57 5.47
C PHE A 433 -0.96 -5.81 4.26
N ASP A 434 -0.04 -4.89 4.50
CA ASP A 434 0.63 -4.13 3.46
C ASP A 434 2.12 -3.99 3.75
N LYS A 435 2.82 -3.35 2.82
CA LYS A 435 4.26 -3.07 2.85
C LYS A 435 5.12 -4.33 2.83
N PHE A 436 6.32 -4.14 2.30
CA PHE A 436 7.30 -5.20 2.13
C PHE A 436 8.64 -4.74 2.73
N HIS A 437 9.36 -5.71 3.29
CA HIS A 437 10.72 -5.56 3.79
C HIS A 437 11.69 -5.32 2.61
N ASN A 438 12.94 -4.94 2.88
CA ASN A 438 13.95 -4.80 1.81
C ASN A 438 14.58 -6.14 1.41
N LEU A 439 14.44 -7.16 2.27
CA LEU A 439 14.98 -8.51 2.11
C LEU A 439 13.85 -9.51 1.82
N SER A 440 14.18 -10.61 1.14
CA SER A 440 13.27 -11.75 0.93
C SER A 440 13.17 -12.63 2.18
N LEU A 441 12.12 -13.46 2.25
CA LEU A 441 11.99 -14.48 3.30
C LEU A 441 13.16 -15.46 3.25
N LYS A 442 13.62 -15.84 2.05
CA LYS A 442 14.80 -16.68 1.86
C LYS A 442 16.06 -16.10 2.50
N ALA A 443 16.34 -14.81 2.29
CA ALA A 443 17.48 -14.15 2.92
C ALA A 443 17.30 -14.04 4.45
N LEU A 444 16.12 -13.61 4.90
CA LEU A 444 15.82 -13.45 6.31
C LEU A 444 15.92 -14.76 7.09
N ARG A 445 15.46 -15.89 6.54
CA ARG A 445 15.54 -17.22 7.16
C ARG A 445 16.98 -17.70 7.36
N LYS A 446 17.94 -17.21 6.57
CA LYS A 446 19.37 -17.48 6.80
C LYS A 446 19.96 -16.53 7.85
N ILE A 447 19.57 -15.26 7.84
CA ILE A 447 20.17 -14.21 8.70
C ILE A 447 19.65 -14.27 10.15
N VAL A 448 18.34 -14.46 10.33
CA VAL A 448 17.68 -14.36 11.64
C VAL A 448 18.25 -15.32 12.69
N PRO A 449 18.53 -16.61 12.39
CA PRO A 449 19.12 -17.52 13.38
C PRO A 449 20.44 -17.02 13.97
N HIS A 450 21.31 -16.42 13.15
CA HIS A 450 22.57 -15.83 13.61
C HIS A 450 22.34 -14.61 14.51
N MET A 451 21.32 -13.80 14.21
CA MET A 451 20.95 -12.66 15.07
C MET A 451 20.33 -13.11 16.41
N GLU A 452 19.61 -14.23 16.43
CA GLU A 452 19.10 -14.82 17.67
C GLU A 452 20.24 -15.23 18.59
N ALA A 453 21.30 -15.80 18.03
CA ALA A 453 22.55 -16.13 18.73
C ALA A 453 23.32 -14.90 19.26
N GLY A 454 22.90 -13.67 18.92
CA GLY A 454 23.46 -12.44 19.48
C GLY A 454 24.28 -11.60 18.51
N LEU A 455 24.53 -12.10 17.30
CA LEU A 455 25.29 -11.37 16.29
C LEU A 455 24.52 -10.13 15.82
N ARG A 456 25.25 -9.04 15.56
CA ARG A 456 24.65 -7.87 14.90
C ARG A 456 24.28 -8.21 13.46
N TYR A 457 23.46 -7.35 12.85
CA TYR A 457 22.99 -7.58 11.47
C TYR A 457 24.14 -7.72 10.45
N ASP A 458 25.20 -6.91 10.58
CA ASP A 458 26.38 -6.95 9.73
C ASP A 458 27.12 -8.30 9.83
N GLU A 459 27.33 -8.78 11.06
CA GLU A 459 27.98 -10.06 11.38
C GLU A 459 27.11 -11.24 10.93
N ALA A 460 25.81 -11.21 11.24
CA ALA A 460 24.85 -12.23 10.82
C ALA A 460 24.70 -12.33 9.29
N CYS A 461 24.84 -11.22 8.57
CA CYS A 461 24.89 -11.25 7.10
C CYS A 461 26.12 -11.99 6.60
N GLN A 462 27.30 -11.73 7.19
CA GLN A 462 28.55 -12.39 6.78
C GLN A 462 28.47 -13.91 7.02
N GLU A 463 28.01 -14.33 8.20
CA GLU A 463 27.79 -15.75 8.52
C GLU A 463 26.78 -16.42 7.57
N ALA A 464 25.73 -15.69 7.18
CA ALA A 464 24.75 -16.16 6.20
C ALA A 464 25.26 -16.14 4.73
N GLY A 465 26.53 -15.77 4.49
CA GLY A 465 27.15 -15.72 3.17
C GLY A 465 26.79 -14.48 2.35
N TYR A 466 26.37 -13.39 2.99
CA TYR A 466 26.00 -12.13 2.36
C TYR A 466 26.92 -10.97 2.74
N HIS A 467 27.02 -9.99 1.85
CA HIS A 467 27.65 -8.70 2.15
C HIS A 467 26.58 -7.63 2.36
N HIS A 468 26.40 -7.17 3.61
CA HIS A 468 25.30 -6.25 3.98
C HIS A 468 25.32 -4.92 3.20
N SER A 469 26.49 -4.44 2.77
CA SER A 469 26.67 -3.13 2.11
C SER A 469 27.05 -3.21 0.62
N GLN A 470 27.32 -4.40 0.07
CA GLN A 470 27.77 -4.54 -1.32
C GLN A 470 27.03 -5.69 -2.03
N PRO A 471 25.75 -5.50 -2.37
CA PRO A 471 24.94 -6.54 -2.98
C PRO A 471 25.40 -6.97 -4.38
N ASN A 472 26.24 -6.17 -5.06
CA ASN A 472 26.57 -6.31 -6.48
C ASN A 472 28.08 -6.40 -6.80
N GLN A 473 28.90 -7.08 -5.98
CA GLN A 473 30.31 -7.30 -6.34
C GLN A 473 30.50 -8.17 -7.60
N LYS A 474 29.49 -8.92 -8.06
CA LYS A 474 29.59 -9.77 -9.26
C LYS A 474 28.85 -9.15 -10.46
N GLY A 475 29.49 -8.17 -11.12
CA GLY A 475 29.33 -8.07 -12.58
C GLY A 475 29.03 -6.73 -13.28
N SER A 476 29.03 -5.55 -12.63
CA SER A 476 28.96 -4.30 -13.40
C SER A 476 30.36 -3.82 -13.75
N GLY A 477 30.91 -4.33 -14.86
CA GLY A 477 32.13 -3.80 -15.45
C GLY A 477 32.01 -2.28 -15.64
N LYS A 478 33.07 -1.53 -15.33
CA LYS A 478 33.13 -0.08 -15.61
C LYS A 478 32.98 0.11 -17.12
N THR A 479 32.05 0.96 -17.53
CA THR A 479 31.81 1.28 -18.95
C THR A 479 32.28 2.69 -19.25
N LYS A 480 32.79 2.93 -20.48
CA LYS A 480 33.26 4.26 -20.91
C LYS A 480 32.13 5.31 -20.89
N TYR A 481 30.91 4.90 -21.20
CA TYR A 481 29.73 5.76 -21.21
C TYR A 481 28.68 5.24 -20.23
N LEU A 482 27.94 6.13 -19.59
CA LEU A 482 26.83 5.73 -18.73
C LEU A 482 25.77 4.95 -19.54
N PRO A 483 25.41 3.73 -19.09
CA PRO A 483 24.49 2.85 -19.80
C PRO A 483 23.07 3.44 -19.84
N PRO A 484 22.26 3.08 -20.83
CA PRO A 484 20.86 3.49 -20.89
C PRO A 484 20.01 2.86 -19.79
N PHE A 485 19.09 3.66 -19.26
CA PHE A 485 18.01 3.17 -18.40
C PHE A 485 17.01 2.27 -19.13
N TYR A 486 17.06 2.21 -20.46
CA TYR A 486 16.15 1.43 -21.29
C TYR A 486 16.93 0.47 -22.20
N ALA A 487 16.46 -0.78 -22.29
CA ALA A 487 16.99 -1.78 -23.21
C ALA A 487 16.49 -1.57 -24.65
N GLY A 488 15.32 -0.95 -24.81
CA GLY A 488 14.72 -0.75 -26.14
C GLY A 488 13.23 -0.50 -26.05
N ARG A 489 12.49 -0.95 -27.08
CA ARG A 489 11.04 -0.90 -27.14
C ARG A 489 10.45 -2.30 -27.29
N ASP A 490 9.30 -2.53 -26.68
CA ASP A 490 8.51 -3.74 -26.91
C ASP A 490 7.75 -3.66 -28.25
N LYS A 491 7.05 -4.75 -28.59
CA LYS A 491 6.21 -4.86 -29.80
C LYS A 491 5.10 -3.79 -29.92
N ASP A 492 4.69 -3.20 -28.80
CA ASP A 492 3.69 -2.14 -28.75
C ASP A 492 4.35 -0.74 -28.82
N GLY A 493 5.66 -0.67 -29.05
CA GLY A 493 6.45 0.56 -29.09
C GLY A 493 6.72 1.18 -27.71
N ARG A 494 6.48 0.46 -26.60
CA ARG A 494 6.70 0.95 -25.23
C ARG A 494 8.15 0.76 -24.82
N MET A 495 8.71 1.76 -24.14
CA MET A 495 10.06 1.67 -23.59
C MET A 495 10.16 0.56 -22.54
N VAL A 496 11.16 -0.30 -22.70
CA VAL A 496 11.49 -1.39 -21.77
C VAL A 496 12.71 -0.99 -20.97
N PHE A 497 12.61 -1.06 -19.64
CA PHE A 497 13.73 -0.75 -18.75
C PHE A 497 14.87 -1.75 -18.95
N ALA A 498 16.11 -1.26 -18.85
CA ALA A 498 17.28 -2.11 -18.88
C ALA A 498 17.28 -3.07 -17.67
N GLU A 499 17.62 -4.33 -17.91
CA GLU A 499 17.74 -5.32 -16.84
C GLU A 499 19.00 -5.06 -16.00
N GLY A 500 18.94 -5.33 -14.70
CA GLY A 500 20.08 -5.16 -13.79
C GLY A 500 20.32 -3.74 -13.27
N LEU A 501 19.56 -2.74 -13.74
CA LEU A 501 19.56 -1.38 -13.18
C LEU A 501 18.33 -1.15 -12.31
N ASP A 502 18.51 -0.58 -11.11
CA ASP A 502 17.40 -0.08 -10.29
C ASP A 502 16.93 1.27 -10.85
N VAL A 503 16.02 1.23 -11.82
CA VAL A 503 15.55 2.42 -12.51
C VAL A 503 14.36 3.05 -11.77
N PRO A 504 14.42 4.34 -11.40
CA PRO A 504 13.30 5.04 -10.77
C PRO A 504 12.06 5.04 -11.66
N LYS A 505 10.90 4.70 -11.07
CA LYS A 505 9.62 4.67 -11.79
C LYS A 505 8.93 6.04 -11.87
N ASN A 506 9.44 7.05 -11.16
CA ASN A 506 8.91 8.42 -11.25
C ASN A 506 9.36 9.05 -12.59
N PRO A 507 8.43 9.44 -13.49
CA PRO A 507 8.75 9.97 -14.81
C PRO A 507 9.55 11.28 -14.77
N VAL A 508 9.36 12.10 -13.74
CA VAL A 508 10.06 13.38 -13.55
C VAL A 508 11.54 13.10 -13.25
N VAL A 509 11.80 12.29 -12.22
CA VAL A 509 13.16 11.88 -11.81
C VAL A 509 13.86 11.17 -12.96
N LEU A 510 13.17 10.25 -13.63
CA LEU A 510 13.73 9.50 -14.75
C LEU A 510 14.10 10.40 -15.94
N ARG A 511 13.30 11.45 -16.21
CA ARG A 511 13.62 12.44 -17.24
C ARG A 511 14.87 13.22 -16.88
N ALA A 512 14.96 13.75 -15.66
CA ALA A 512 16.12 14.50 -15.19
C ALA A 512 17.41 13.66 -15.25
N LEU A 513 17.39 12.44 -14.69
CA LEU A 513 18.53 11.52 -14.74
C LEU A 513 18.93 11.16 -16.17
N ASN A 514 17.97 10.96 -17.08
CA ASN A 514 18.29 10.64 -18.47
C ASN A 514 18.86 11.85 -19.23
N GLN A 515 18.49 13.09 -18.87
CA GLN A 515 19.13 14.30 -19.41
C GLN A 515 20.55 14.43 -18.86
N ALA A 516 20.76 14.24 -17.54
CA ALA A 516 22.09 14.24 -16.94
C ALA A 516 23.02 13.20 -17.58
N ARG A 517 22.51 11.97 -17.81
CA ARG A 517 23.22 10.92 -18.56
C ARG A 517 23.63 11.38 -19.96
N LYS A 518 22.72 12.05 -20.70
CA LYS A 518 23.02 12.54 -22.06
C LYS A 518 24.12 13.61 -22.04
N VAL A 519 24.05 14.54 -21.09
CA VAL A 519 25.07 15.58 -20.89
C VAL A 519 26.41 14.94 -20.56
N LEU A 520 26.47 14.06 -19.55
CA LEU A 520 27.72 13.37 -19.20
C LEU A 520 28.32 12.63 -20.40
N ASN A 521 27.53 11.82 -21.10
CA ASN A 521 28.05 11.08 -22.26
C ASN A 521 28.49 12.01 -23.40
N ALA A 522 27.92 13.21 -23.52
CA ALA A 522 28.39 14.22 -24.47
C ALA A 522 29.72 14.85 -24.04
N LEU A 523 29.88 15.16 -22.75
CA LEU A 523 31.16 15.64 -22.20
C LEU A 523 32.25 14.58 -22.36
N VAL A 524 31.95 13.30 -22.08
CA VAL A 524 32.92 12.21 -22.30
C VAL A 524 33.33 12.07 -23.76
N ARG A 525 32.40 12.28 -24.71
CA ARG A 525 32.73 12.29 -26.15
C ARG A 525 33.64 13.45 -26.55
N ARG A 526 33.46 14.62 -25.93
CA ARG A 526 34.20 15.85 -26.29
C ARG A 526 35.55 15.97 -25.59
N TYR A 527 35.61 15.61 -24.31
CA TYR A 527 36.74 15.88 -23.42
C TYR A 527 37.45 14.61 -22.92
N GLY A 528 36.89 13.43 -23.19
CA GLY A 528 37.39 12.16 -22.64
C GLY A 528 36.78 11.83 -21.28
N SER A 529 37.20 10.70 -20.69
CA SER A 529 36.69 10.25 -19.39
C SER A 529 37.21 11.16 -18.28
N PRO A 530 36.35 11.64 -17.36
CA PRO A 530 36.79 12.46 -16.24
C PRO A 530 37.48 11.60 -15.17
N SER A 531 38.37 12.23 -14.40
CA SER A 531 38.96 11.66 -13.19
C SER A 531 37.93 11.59 -12.06
N PHE A 532 37.10 12.63 -11.93
CA PHE A 532 36.06 12.73 -10.91
C PHE A 532 34.75 13.27 -11.48
N VAL A 533 33.63 12.86 -10.86
CA VAL A 533 32.31 13.43 -11.12
C VAL A 533 31.74 13.91 -9.80
N HIS A 534 31.48 15.21 -9.69
CA HIS A 534 30.84 15.83 -8.54
C HIS A 534 29.37 16.07 -8.85
N ILE A 535 28.49 15.63 -7.96
CA ILE A 535 27.04 15.76 -8.12
C ILE A 535 26.51 16.46 -6.87
N GLU A 536 25.78 17.55 -7.06
CA GLU A 536 25.07 18.22 -5.98
C GLU A 536 23.95 17.32 -5.44
N MET A 537 23.92 17.16 -4.12
CA MET A 537 22.90 16.38 -3.43
C MET A 537 22.08 17.32 -2.55
N ALA A 538 20.75 17.16 -2.56
CA ALA A 538 19.84 17.89 -1.68
C ALA A 538 19.91 17.43 -0.20
N ARG A 539 21.11 17.13 0.32
CA ARG A 539 21.31 16.74 1.72
C ARG A 539 21.59 17.98 2.55
N ASP A 540 20.85 18.14 3.64
CA ASP A 540 21.20 19.13 4.66
C ASP A 540 22.58 18.82 5.25
N LEU A 541 23.41 19.84 5.41
CA LEU A 541 24.65 19.72 6.19
C LEU A 541 24.30 19.37 7.63
N SER A 542 24.96 18.36 8.20
CA SER A 542 24.74 17.95 9.59
C SER A 542 24.97 19.13 10.52
N ALA A 543 23.93 19.54 11.26
CA ALA A 543 24.06 20.56 12.29
C ALA A 543 25.12 20.11 13.31
N PRO A 544 26.03 20.99 13.75
CA PRO A 544 26.98 20.63 14.80
C PRO A 544 26.20 20.18 16.03
N SER A 545 26.59 19.04 16.61
CA SER A 545 26.10 18.63 17.92
C SER A 545 26.33 19.77 18.89
N ARG A 546 25.27 20.34 19.48
CA ARG A 546 25.41 21.28 20.60
C ARG A 546 26.12 20.52 21.72
N LEU A 547 27.44 20.67 21.80
CA LEU A 547 28.18 20.44 23.03
C LEU A 547 27.58 21.41 24.04
N VAL A 548 26.74 20.90 24.93
CA VAL A 548 26.34 21.63 26.13
C VAL A 548 27.60 21.71 26.98
N TRP A 549 28.29 22.85 26.92
CA TRP A 549 29.42 23.14 27.77
C TRP A 549 28.88 23.41 29.17
N ASN A 550 29.00 22.44 30.08
CA ASN A 550 28.69 22.62 31.49
C ASN A 550 29.88 23.30 32.18
N GLY A 551 29.99 24.62 32.00
CA GLY A 551 30.86 25.46 32.83
C GLY A 551 30.23 25.76 34.20
N PRO A 552 31.03 26.16 35.20
CA PRO A 552 30.54 26.48 36.54
C PRO A 552 29.58 27.70 36.52
N PRO A 553 28.69 27.83 37.51
CA PRO A 553 27.71 28.90 37.55
C PRO A 553 28.38 30.22 37.95
N ASP A 554 28.71 31.05 36.97
CA ASP A 554 29.16 32.42 37.25
C ASP A 554 27.95 33.36 37.26
N ASP A 555 27.69 33.88 38.46
CA ASP A 555 26.85 35.02 38.79
C ASP A 555 27.34 36.28 38.05
N VAL A 556 26.84 36.54 36.83
CA VAL A 556 26.78 37.92 36.30
C VAL A 556 25.57 38.07 35.38
N SER A 557 24.64 38.91 35.81
CA SER A 557 23.53 39.42 35.00
C SER A 557 24.03 40.45 33.99
N LEU A 558 23.91 40.15 32.69
CA LEU A 558 23.95 41.18 31.64
C LEU A 558 23.01 40.84 30.48
N GLY A 559 22.02 41.72 30.29
CA GLY A 559 21.58 42.26 29.00
C GLY A 559 21.18 41.29 27.89
N GLY A 560 19.88 41.21 27.63
CA GLY A 560 19.33 40.40 26.55
C GLY A 560 19.66 40.89 25.14
N CYS A 561 19.52 39.97 24.17
CA CYS A 561 19.18 40.32 22.80
C CYS A 561 18.35 39.18 22.19
N LYS A 562 17.07 39.47 21.90
CA LYS A 562 16.17 38.59 21.14
C LYS A 562 16.62 38.59 19.68
N ASN A 563 17.09 37.45 19.16
CA ASN A 563 17.23 37.26 17.72
C ASN A 563 16.00 36.54 17.16
N ASN A 564 15.03 37.36 16.73
CA ASN A 564 14.03 37.01 15.74
C ASN A 564 14.65 37.30 14.36
N SER A 565 14.89 36.29 13.52
CA SER A 565 15.02 36.50 12.08
C SER A 565 14.76 35.21 11.30
N SER A 566 13.61 35.19 10.62
CA SER A 566 13.27 34.26 9.54
C SER A 566 14.26 34.34 8.38
N PRO A 567 14.46 33.27 7.59
CA PRO A 567 15.05 33.37 6.27
C PRO A 567 13.95 33.74 5.25
N ARG A 568 13.98 34.98 4.78
CA ARG A 568 13.34 35.42 3.54
C ARG A 568 14.43 35.78 2.54
N LEU A 569 14.19 35.39 1.28
CA LEU A 569 14.80 35.86 0.02
C LEU A 569 16.22 35.33 -0.20
N TRP A 570 16.61 34.92 -1.40
CA TRP A 570 16.36 35.51 -2.74
C TRP A 570 16.03 34.40 -3.76
N GLY A 571 15.36 34.60 -4.89
CA GLY A 571 15.13 35.81 -5.71
C GLY A 571 15.26 35.35 -7.16
#